data_AF-A0AA43J5H4-F1
#
_entry.id   AF-A0AA43J5H4-F1
#
_cell.length_a   1.000
_cell.length_b   1.000
_cell.length_c   1.000
_cell.angle_alpha   90.00
_cell.angle_beta   90.00
_cell.angle_gamma   90.00
#
_symmetry.space_group_name_H-M   'P 1'
#
loop_
_entity.id
_entity.type
_entity.pdbx_description
1 polymer ?
#
loop_
_entity_poly.entity_id
_entity_poly.type
_entity_poly.pdbx_seq_one_letter_code
_entity_poly.pdbx_strand_id
1 'polypeptide(L)'
;MQRSIFIVSEDLVEPWDEGIKKFTVSIARALAPDHAVRVVNVDVSGLAAARNGSAAGGDSVRDLPGSRTFASMALRRAMRDARPDAVIYIPSPSDTVASILRSFALRRHCPRARVGMVALIPRRHGRP
;
A
#
# COMPACT_ATOMS: atom_id res chain seq x y z
N MET A 1 20.74 -10.94 -3.78
CA MET A 1 19.61 -11.70 -3.21
C MET A 1 18.33 -10.94 -3.56
N GLN A 2 17.49 -11.51 -4.42
CA GLN A 2 16.24 -10.88 -4.84
C GLN A 2 15.23 -11.00 -3.70
N ARG A 3 14.76 -9.87 -3.17
CA ARG A 3 13.74 -9.84 -2.10
C ARG A 3 12.35 -9.66 -2.69
N SER A 4 11.34 -10.21 -2.00
CA SER A 4 9.93 -9.97 -2.30
C SER A 4 9.46 -8.70 -1.58
N ILE A 5 9.08 -7.68 -2.35
CA ILE A 5 8.62 -6.38 -1.84
C ILE A 5 7.14 -6.22 -2.16
N PHE A 6 6.34 -5.92 -1.13
CA PHE A 6 4.92 -5.69 -1.25
C PHE A 6 4.59 -4.23 -0.95
N ILE A 7 4.17 -3.50 -1.97
CA ILE A 7 3.81 -2.09 -1.84
C ILE A 7 2.31 -2.00 -1.63
N VAL A 8 1.89 -1.32 -0.56
CA VAL A 8 0.49 -1.12 -0.18
C VAL A 8 0.18 0.37 -0.23
N SER A 9 -0.77 0.76 -1.08
CA SER A 9 -1.30 2.12 -1.15
C SER A 9 -2.75 2.14 -0.69
N GLU A 10 -3.22 3.31 -0.23
CA GLU A 10 -4.62 3.57 0.10
C GLU A 10 -5.34 4.35 -0.98
N ASP A 11 -6.63 4.04 -1.14
CA ASP A 11 -7.67 4.92 -1.65
C ASP A 11 -7.26 5.81 -2.83
N LEU A 12 -6.93 5.16 -3.96
CA LEU A 12 -6.73 5.83 -5.25
C LEU A 12 -8.05 6.32 -5.88
N VAL A 13 -9.08 6.60 -5.09
CA VAL A 13 -10.40 7.04 -5.54
C VAL A 13 -10.40 8.56 -5.74
N GLU A 14 -11.05 8.98 -6.83
CA GLU A 14 -11.09 10.33 -7.38
C GLU A 14 -11.86 11.32 -6.47
N PRO A 15 -11.47 12.60 -6.37
CA PRO A 15 -10.44 13.31 -7.15
C PRO A 15 -9.01 12.99 -6.70
N TRP A 16 -8.13 12.82 -7.69
CA TRP A 16 -6.83 12.16 -7.56
C TRP A 16 -5.82 13.05 -6.84
N ASP A 17 -5.13 12.51 -5.84
CA ASP A 17 -3.79 13.03 -5.52
C ASP A 17 -2.78 12.33 -6.45
N GLU A 18 -2.53 12.95 -7.61
CA GLU A 18 -1.59 12.42 -8.61
C GLU A 18 -0.21 12.08 -8.02
N GLY A 19 0.17 12.78 -6.93
CA GLY A 19 1.45 12.60 -6.26
C GLY A 19 1.65 11.19 -5.73
N ILE A 20 0.67 10.63 -5.02
CA ILE A 20 0.77 9.31 -4.36
C ILE A 20 0.89 8.20 -5.38
N LYS A 21 0.11 8.28 -6.45
CA LYS A 21 0.11 7.28 -7.52
C LYS A 21 1.40 7.31 -8.32
N LYS A 22 1.83 8.50 -8.75
CA LYS A 22 3.13 8.68 -9.44
C LYS A 22 4.28 8.23 -8.57
N PHE A 23 4.23 8.50 -7.27
CA PHE A 23 5.22 8.04 -6.30
C PHE A 23 5.21 6.51 -6.19
N THR A 24 4.05 5.90 -5.96
CA THR A 24 3.89 4.44 -5.83
C THR A 24 4.39 3.69 -7.07
N VAL A 25 4.05 4.18 -8.27
CA VAL A 25 4.52 3.58 -9.52
C VAL A 25 6.02 3.81 -9.71
N SER A 26 6.52 5.01 -9.40
CA SER A 26 7.95 5.33 -9.53
C SER A 26 8.83 4.47 -8.63
N ILE A 27 8.44 4.28 -7.35
CA ILE A 27 9.20 3.45 -6.42
C ILE A 27 9.11 1.97 -6.81
N ALA A 28 7.95 1.50 -7.29
CA ALA A 28 7.82 0.13 -7.78
C ALA A 28 8.74 -0.13 -8.99
N ARG A 29 8.78 0.80 -9.95
CA ARG A 29 9.66 0.73 -11.13
C ARG A 29 11.13 0.77 -10.76
N ALA A 30 11.51 1.61 -9.78
CA ALA A 30 12.89 1.73 -9.33
C ALA A 30 13.39 0.46 -8.62
N LEU A 31 12.50 -0.27 -7.93
CA LEU A 31 12.85 -1.50 -7.18
C LEU A 31 12.77 -2.78 -8.02
N ALA A 32 11.98 -2.78 -9.10
CA ALA A 32 11.74 -3.95 -9.94
C ALA A 32 13.00 -4.61 -10.56
N PRO A 33 14.08 -3.89 -10.93
CA PRO A 33 15.28 -4.52 -11.49
C PRO A 33 15.95 -5.51 -10.53
N ASP A 34 15.91 -5.22 -9.24
CA ASP A 34 16.65 -5.98 -8.22
C ASP A 34 15.75 -6.85 -7.33
N HIS A 35 14.42 -6.68 -7.42
CA HIS A 35 13.45 -7.22 -6.48
C HIS A 35 12.15 -7.69 -7.14
N ALA A 36 11.50 -8.68 -6.55
CA ALA A 36 10.16 -9.09 -6.96
C ALA A 36 9.14 -8.16 -6.31
N VAL A 37 8.64 -7.18 -7.07
CA VAL A 37 7.73 -6.16 -6.57
C VAL A 37 6.27 -6.50 -6.89
N ARG A 38 5.39 -6.39 -5.90
CA ARG A 38 3.93 -6.42 -6.08
C ARG A 38 3.31 -5.16 -5.51
N VAL A 39 2.44 -4.52 -6.28
CA VAL A 39 1.73 -3.32 -5.84
C VAL A 39 0.26 -3.63 -5.64
N VAL A 40 -0.25 -3.26 -4.47
CA VAL A 40 -1.66 -3.39 -4.12
C VAL A 40 -2.20 -2.05 -3.67
N ASN A 41 -3.36 -1.70 -4.22
CA ASN A 41 -4.17 -0.60 -3.74
C ASN A 41 -5.30 -1.18 -2.86
N VAL A 42 -5.46 -0.64 -1.66
CA VAL A 42 -6.50 -1.04 -0.72
C VAL A 42 -7.65 -0.03 -0.84
N ASP A 43 -8.72 -0.46 -1.50
CA ASP A 43 -9.94 0.33 -1.64
C ASP A 43 -10.74 0.28 -0.33
N VAL A 44 -10.67 1.36 0.43
CA VAL A 44 -11.40 1.54 1.69
C VAL A 44 -12.78 2.15 1.50
N SER A 45 -13.07 2.68 0.31
CA SER A 45 -14.35 3.32 -0.03
C SER A 45 -15.37 2.32 -0.56
N GLY A 46 -14.90 1.17 -1.08
CA GLY A 46 -15.73 0.20 -1.79
C GLY A 46 -16.18 0.66 -3.18
N LEU A 47 -15.73 1.83 -3.64
CA LEU A 47 -16.09 2.42 -4.92
C LEU A 47 -15.17 1.96 -6.06
N ALA A 48 -13.96 1.49 -5.76
CA ALA A 48 -13.01 1.02 -6.77
C ALA A 48 -13.32 -0.41 -7.24
N ALA A 49 -13.94 -1.24 -6.39
CA ALA A 49 -14.41 -2.58 -6.79
C ALA A 49 -15.40 -2.57 -7.97
N ALA A 50 -16.08 -1.43 -8.21
CA ALA A 50 -16.96 -1.21 -9.36
C ALA A 50 -16.22 -0.80 -10.65
N ARG A 51 -14.92 -0.44 -10.57
CA ARG A 51 -14.09 0.03 -11.71
C ARG A 51 -13.08 -1.01 -12.19
N ASN A 52 -13.31 -2.31 -11.92
CA ASN A 52 -12.53 -3.42 -12.51
C ASN A 52 -12.35 -3.19 -14.03
N GLY A 53 -11.19 -2.67 -14.43
CA GLY A 53 -10.89 -2.33 -15.83
C GLY A 53 -10.17 -0.99 -16.04
N SER A 54 -10.19 -0.05 -15.11
CA SER A 54 -9.37 1.16 -15.25
C SER A 54 -7.95 0.92 -14.75
N ALA A 55 -7.17 0.23 -15.58
CA ALA A 55 -5.72 0.05 -15.51
C ALA A 55 -4.98 1.40 -15.63
N ALA A 56 -5.26 2.33 -14.73
CA ALA A 56 -4.72 3.68 -14.80
C ALA A 56 -3.26 3.75 -14.30
N GLY A 57 -2.52 2.63 -14.33
CA GLY A 57 -1.15 2.56 -13.81
C GLY A 57 -0.41 1.27 -14.19
N GLY A 58 -0.53 0.81 -15.44
CA GLY A 58 0.17 -0.39 -15.94
C GLY A 58 -0.29 -1.70 -15.30
N ASP A 59 0.01 -2.83 -15.95
CA ASP A 59 -0.45 -4.20 -15.60
C ASP A 59 0.00 -4.74 -14.22
N SER A 60 0.49 -3.89 -13.32
CA SER A 60 1.20 -4.29 -12.10
C SER A 60 0.55 -3.87 -10.78
N VAL A 61 -0.52 -3.06 -10.81
CA VAL A 61 -1.25 -2.64 -9.60
C VAL A 61 -2.55 -3.41 -9.47
N ARG A 62 -2.75 -4.10 -8.34
CA ARG A 62 -3.98 -4.86 -8.05
C ARG A 62 -4.81 -4.15 -6.99
N ASP A 63 -6.08 -3.90 -7.30
CA ASP A 63 -7.04 -3.42 -6.31
C ASP A 63 -7.52 -4.57 -5.41
N LEU A 64 -7.55 -4.33 -4.10
CA LEU A 64 -8.12 -5.23 -3.11
C LEU A 64 -9.20 -4.52 -2.29
N PRO A 65 -10.31 -5.20 -1.97
CA PRO A 65 -11.28 -4.67 -1.03
C PRO A 65 -10.64 -4.53 0.35
N GLY A 66 -10.78 -3.33 0.90
CA GLY A 66 -10.15 -2.88 2.13
C GLY A 66 -11.14 -2.49 3.21
N SER A 67 -10.61 -2.33 4.42
CA SER A 67 -11.27 -1.58 5.48
C SER A 67 -10.34 -0.46 5.93
N ARG A 68 -10.88 0.61 6.52
CA ARG A 68 -10.08 1.72 7.08
C ARG A 68 -9.06 1.28 8.14
N THR A 69 -9.17 0.07 8.66
CA THR A 69 -8.26 -0.49 9.67
C THR A 69 -7.23 -1.46 9.07
N PHE A 70 -7.28 -1.69 7.76
CA PHE A 70 -6.49 -2.71 7.06
C PHE A 70 -6.70 -4.14 7.60
N ALA A 71 -7.78 -4.37 8.35
CA ALA A 71 -8.16 -5.68 8.88
C ALA A 71 -8.93 -6.53 7.85
N SER A 72 -8.59 -6.43 6.56
CA SER A 72 -9.30 -7.19 5.52
C SER A 72 -8.65 -8.56 5.29
N MET A 73 -9.50 -9.59 5.15
CA MET A 73 -9.03 -10.95 4.86
C MET A 73 -8.40 -11.04 3.45
N ALA A 74 -8.86 -10.20 2.51
CA ALA A 74 -8.30 -10.12 1.17
C ALA A 74 -6.84 -9.65 1.20
N LEU A 75 -6.55 -8.57 1.95
CA LEU A 75 -5.19 -8.08 2.13
C LEU A 75 -4.31 -9.12 2.83
N ARG A 76 -4.83 -9.74 3.91
CA ARG A 76 -4.12 -10.81 4.62
C ARG A 76 -3.75 -11.98 3.70
N ARG A 77 -4.69 -12.43 2.85
CA ARG A 77 -4.47 -13.52 1.91
C ARG A 77 -3.43 -13.11 0.85
N ALA A 78 -3.57 -11.94 0.26
CA ALA A 78 -2.63 -11.44 -0.75
C ALA A 78 -1.19 -11.34 -0.20
N MET A 79 -1.02 -10.81 1.00
CA MET A 79 0.29 -10.73 1.65
C MET A 79 0.84 -12.12 2.00
N ARG A 80 0.01 -13.03 2.53
CA ARG A 80 0.42 -14.40 2.85
C ARG A 80 0.84 -15.18 1.61
N ASP A 81 0.14 -15.00 0.50
CA ASP A 81 0.42 -15.68 -0.75
C ASP A 81 1.67 -15.10 -1.43
N ALA A 82 1.93 -13.79 -1.25
CA ALA A 82 3.15 -13.13 -1.75
C ALA A 82 4.40 -13.41 -0.90
N ARG A 83 4.22 -13.76 0.39
CA ARG A 83 5.30 -13.99 1.38
C ARG A 83 6.40 -12.91 1.32
N PRO A 84 6.06 -11.62 1.51
CA PRO A 84 7.04 -10.56 1.33
C PRO A 84 8.11 -10.56 2.42
N ASP A 85 9.33 -10.19 2.04
CA ASP A 85 10.42 -9.88 2.95
C ASP A 85 10.27 -8.46 3.51
N ALA A 86 9.70 -7.56 2.71
CA ALA A 86 9.44 -6.17 3.06
C ALA A 86 8.08 -5.69 2.57
N VAL A 87 7.45 -4.83 3.36
CA VAL A 87 6.19 -4.15 3.04
C VAL A 87 6.44 -2.66 3.07
N ILE A 88 6.15 -1.98 1.97
CA ILE A 88 6.21 -0.51 1.87
C ILE A 88 4.77 -0.02 1.87
N TYR A 89 4.39 0.69 2.91
CA TYR A 89 3.07 1.27 3.06
C TYR A 89 3.10 2.76 2.73
N ILE A 90 2.25 3.18 1.79
CA ILE A 90 2.14 4.55 1.31
C ILE A 90 0.72 5.04 1.68
N PRO A 91 0.56 5.77 2.80
CA PRO A 91 -0.71 6.31 3.23
C PRO A 91 -1.20 7.43 2.30
N SER A 92 -2.52 7.62 2.23
CA SER A 92 -3.15 8.77 1.56
C SER A 92 -3.51 9.88 2.55
N PRO A 93 -3.39 11.17 2.19
CA PRO A 93 -2.21 11.93 1.74
C PRO A 93 -1.29 12.41 2.87
N SER A 94 -1.62 12.15 4.15
CA SER A 94 -0.80 12.58 5.29
C SER A 94 -0.53 11.47 6.28
N ASP A 95 0.59 11.59 6.99
CA ASP A 95 0.81 10.75 8.16
C ASP A 95 -0.26 11.09 9.22
N THR A 96 -1.01 10.09 9.65
CA THR A 96 -2.00 10.22 10.71
C THR A 96 -1.78 9.10 11.71
N VAL A 97 -2.27 9.27 12.94
CA VAL A 97 -2.29 8.18 13.92
C VAL A 97 -2.99 6.93 13.36
N ALA A 98 -3.98 7.11 12.48
CA ALA A 98 -4.63 6.00 11.78
C ALA A 98 -3.67 5.28 10.82
N SER A 99 -2.82 6.01 10.08
CA SER A 99 -1.78 5.46 9.21
C SER A 99 -0.77 4.62 10.00
N ILE A 100 -0.36 5.11 11.18
CA ILE A 100 0.50 4.34 12.10
C ILE A 100 -0.20 3.04 12.55
N LEU A 101 -1.45 3.11 13.00
CA LEU A 101 -2.22 1.92 13.40
C LEU A 101 -2.36 0.91 12.26
N ARG A 102 -2.52 1.36 11.02
CA ARG A 102 -2.57 0.49 9.85
C ARG A 102 -1.23 -0.16 9.56
N SER A 103 -0.10 0.52 9.77
CA SER A 103 1.22 -0.10 9.65
C SER A 103 1.39 -1.27 10.65
N PHE A 104 0.83 -1.15 11.86
CA PHE A 104 0.78 -2.25 12.82
C PHE A 104 -0.14 -3.39 12.37
N ALA A 105 -1.28 -3.08 11.75
CA ALA A 105 -2.16 -4.09 11.16
C ALA A 105 -1.47 -4.88 10.04
N LEU A 106 -0.70 -4.21 9.17
CA LEU A 106 0.11 -4.86 8.14
C LEU A 106 1.14 -5.80 8.74
N ARG A 107 1.82 -5.38 9.81
CA ARG A 107 2.76 -6.23 10.54
C ARG A 107 2.08 -7.47 11.13
N ARG A 108 0.84 -7.35 11.59
CA ARG A 108 0.06 -8.49 12.08
C ARG A 108 -0.26 -9.50 10.97
N HIS A 109 -0.50 -9.03 9.74
CA HIS A 109 -0.76 -9.92 8.59
C HIS A 109 0.48 -10.68 8.14
N CYS A 110 1.67 -10.09 8.29
CA CYS A 110 2.95 -10.70 7.93
C CYS A 110 4.02 -10.37 8.99
N PRO A 111 4.06 -11.09 10.12
CA PRO A 111 4.96 -10.76 11.23
C PRO A 111 6.45 -10.96 10.90
N ARG A 112 6.76 -11.72 9.83
CA ARG A 112 8.13 -11.94 9.35
C ARG A 112 8.62 -10.82 8.41
N ALA A 113 7.71 -10.04 7.83
CA ALA A 113 8.08 -8.99 6.89
C ALA A 113 8.50 -7.71 7.63
N ARG A 114 9.49 -7.00 7.09
CA ARG A 114 9.84 -5.66 7.57
C ARG A 114 8.84 -4.66 7.01
N VAL A 115 8.10 -3.97 7.87
CA VAL A 115 7.11 -2.98 7.45
C VAL A 115 7.69 -1.57 7.61
N GLY A 116 7.71 -0.81 6.52
CA GLY A 116 8.08 0.60 6.50
C GLY A 116 6.91 1.44 5.96
N MET A 117 6.74 2.64 6.50
CA MET A 117 5.74 3.60 6.05
C MET A 117 6.45 4.79 5.39
N VAL A 118 5.95 5.25 4.25
CA VAL A 118 6.46 6.43 3.54
C VAL A 118 5.36 7.46 3.43
N ALA A 119 5.34 8.40 4.38
CA ALA A 119 4.43 9.53 4.34
C ALA A 119 5.02 10.65 3.46
N LEU A 120 4.32 11.01 2.38
CA LEU A 120 4.74 12.11 1.50
C LEU A 120 4.52 13.49 2.13
N ILE A 121 3.54 13.61 3.04
CA ILE A 121 3.30 14.80 3.84
C ILE A 121 3.44 14.43 5.31
N PRO A 122 4.66 14.53 5.88
CA PRO A 122 4.86 14.26 7.29
C PRO A 122 4.09 15.29 8.13
N ARG A 123 3.34 14.81 9.12
CA ARG A 123 2.66 15.63 10.12
C ARG A 123 3.40 15.48 11.45
N ARG A 124 3.51 16.55 12.25
CA ARG A 124 4.04 16.45 13.61
C ARG A 124 3.06 15.65 14.48
N HIS A 125 3.53 14.58 15.11
CA HIS A 125 2.76 13.75 16.02
C HIS A 125 3.46 13.78 17.39
N GLY A 126 3.05 14.71 18.25
CA GLY A 126 3.67 14.98 19.55
C GLY A 126 3.65 16.46 19.92
N ARG A 127 3.88 16.79 21.19
CA ARG A 127 4.10 18.17 21.66
C ARG A 127 5.50 18.67 21.26
N PRO A 128 5.69 19.99 21.05
CA PRO A 128 6.96 20.59 20.65
C PRO A 128 8.08 20.33 21.66
#